data_AF-A0A9R0J808-F1
#
_entry.id   AF-A0A9R0J808-F1
#
_cell.length_a   1.000
_cell.length_b   1.000
_cell.length_c   1.000
_cell.angle_alpha   90.00
_cell.angle_beta   90.00
_cell.angle_gamma   90.00
#
_symmetry.space_group_name_H-M   'P 1'
#
loop_
_entity.id
_entity.type
_entity.pdbx_description
1 polymer ?
#
loop_
_entity_poly.entity_id
_entity_poly.type
_entity_poly.pdbx_seq_one_letter_code
_entity_poly.pdbx_strand_id
1 'polypeptide(L)'
;MGDDNILPSVRSVVFKESETLEGKCIKIEGYDFNQGVNYPQIFKSLVSTSFQASNLGEAIDAVNEMVFRGSKLDWRLANEIAAEDCREEERNHVFRESVRCKIFLDFTSNLISSSFRDNVRYLVHHMVDVVVTTTGGVEEDLIKCLAPTFKDQQQQRGLETLLFAKHEKSNKLPQQQPCAHQQAVIQKP
;
A
#
# COMPACT_ATOMS: atom_id res chain seq x y z
N MET A 1 21.91 -3.37 57.50
CA MET A 1 20.65 -2.61 57.37
C MET A 1 20.68 -1.92 56.00
N GLY A 2 19.96 -2.33 54.97
CA GLY A 2 18.98 -3.41 54.85
C GLY A 2 18.73 -3.70 53.37
N ASP A 3 19.10 -4.91 52.93
CA ASP A 3 18.68 -5.50 51.65
C ASP A 3 17.30 -6.19 51.77
N ASP A 4 16.80 -6.35 53.00
CA ASP A 4 15.58 -7.12 53.31
C ASP A 4 14.28 -6.51 52.75
N ASN A 5 14.31 -5.25 52.31
CA ASN A 5 13.18 -4.55 51.69
C ASN A 5 13.20 -4.57 50.14
N ILE A 6 14.25 -5.07 49.51
CA ILE A 6 14.35 -5.10 48.03
C ILE A 6 13.42 -6.17 47.46
N LEU A 7 13.44 -7.38 48.04
CA LEU A 7 12.64 -8.51 47.55
C LEU A 7 11.12 -8.27 47.63
N PRO A 8 10.55 -7.75 48.72
CA PRO A 8 9.12 -7.39 48.77
C PRO A 8 8.75 -6.29 47.78
N SER A 9 9.65 -5.32 47.55
CA SER A 9 9.45 -4.22 46.60
C SER A 9 9.50 -4.68 45.14
N VAL A 10 10.45 -5.55 44.78
CA VAL A 10 10.50 -6.18 43.45
C VAL A 10 9.24 -7.02 43.21
N ARG A 11 8.76 -7.73 44.25
CA ARG A 11 7.56 -8.56 44.14
C ARG A 11 6.30 -7.72 43.88
N SER A 12 6.14 -6.57 44.52
CA SER A 12 4.97 -5.71 44.28
C SER A 12 4.98 -5.04 42.90
N VAL A 13 6.17 -4.80 42.32
CA VAL A 13 6.31 -4.28 40.94
C VAL A 13 6.02 -5.36 39.89
N VAL A 14 6.54 -6.58 40.09
CA VAL A 14 6.40 -7.68 39.12
C VAL A 14 5.00 -8.29 39.13
N PHE A 15 4.39 -8.44 40.31
CA PHE A 15 3.08 -9.08 40.49
C PHE A 15 1.94 -8.07 40.65
N LYS A 16 1.99 -7.00 39.87
CA LYS A 16 0.87 -6.05 39.82
C LYS A 16 -0.32 -6.74 39.15
N GLU A 17 -1.49 -6.64 39.75
CA GLU A 17 -2.72 -7.18 39.17
C GLU A 17 -3.01 -6.51 37.82
N SER A 18 -3.33 -7.32 36.82
CA SER A 18 -3.75 -6.88 35.49
C SER A 18 -5.26 -6.81 35.39
N GLU A 19 -5.78 -5.85 34.64
CA GLU A 19 -7.20 -5.78 34.29
C GLU A 19 -7.56 -6.82 33.23
N THR A 20 -8.82 -7.27 33.24
CA THR A 20 -9.36 -8.17 32.21
C THR A 20 -9.60 -7.42 30.90
N LEU A 21 -9.09 -7.99 29.81
CA LEU A 21 -9.17 -7.42 28.45
C LEU A 21 -10.22 -8.13 27.56
N GLU A 22 -10.98 -9.07 28.11
CA GLU A 22 -12.03 -9.83 27.41
C GLU A 22 -13.09 -8.89 26.82
N GLY A 23 -13.34 -9.03 25.52
CA GLY A 23 -14.28 -8.19 24.77
C GLY A 23 -13.81 -6.76 24.48
N LYS A 24 -12.65 -6.34 25.01
CA LYS A 24 -12.08 -5.00 24.77
C LYS A 24 -10.98 -5.01 23.71
N CYS A 25 -10.23 -6.11 23.60
CA CYS A 25 -9.09 -6.22 22.70
C CYS A 25 -9.21 -7.45 21.79
N ILE A 26 -8.70 -7.31 20.57
CA ILE A 26 -8.52 -8.44 19.66
C ILE A 26 -7.37 -9.30 20.22
N LYS A 27 -7.62 -10.60 20.37
CA LYS A 27 -6.59 -11.56 20.78
C LYS A 27 -5.56 -11.68 19.66
N ILE A 28 -4.28 -11.57 20.00
CA ILE A 28 -3.19 -11.77 19.05
C ILE A 28 -3.11 -13.26 18.72
N GLU A 29 -3.32 -13.59 17.45
CA GLU A 29 -3.34 -14.96 16.93
C GLU A 29 -2.97 -14.93 15.44
N GLY A 30 -1.97 -15.73 15.06
CA GLY A 30 -1.56 -15.90 13.67
C GLY A 30 -2.30 -17.06 12.99
N TYR A 31 -2.12 -17.18 11.67
CA TYR A 31 -2.69 -18.29 10.90
C TYR A 31 -2.06 -19.64 11.28
N ASP A 32 -2.90 -20.64 11.54
CA ASP A 32 -2.48 -22.01 11.82
C ASP A 32 -2.29 -22.82 10.52
N PHE A 33 -1.03 -23.06 10.17
CA PHE A 33 -0.67 -23.83 8.97
C PHE A 33 -1.01 -25.33 9.04
N ASN A 34 -1.39 -25.87 10.20
CA ASN A 34 -1.93 -27.23 10.25
C ASN A 34 -3.27 -27.36 9.50
N GLN A 35 -3.96 -26.25 9.25
CA GLN A 35 -5.17 -26.18 8.43
C GLN A 35 -4.87 -26.14 6.92
N GLY A 36 -3.59 -26.24 6.52
CA GLY A 36 -3.14 -26.15 5.13
C GLY A 36 -2.88 -24.72 4.67
N VAL A 37 -2.57 -24.54 3.38
CA VAL A 37 -2.27 -23.22 2.80
C VAL A 37 -3.53 -22.59 2.23
N ASN A 38 -4.08 -21.61 2.95
CA ASN A 38 -5.26 -20.85 2.52
C ASN A 38 -4.95 -19.34 2.50
N TYR A 39 -4.60 -18.80 1.33
CA TYR A 39 -4.19 -17.40 1.18
C TYR A 39 -5.23 -16.39 1.69
N PRO A 40 -6.54 -16.50 1.38
CA PRO A 40 -7.54 -15.62 1.96
C PRO A 40 -7.53 -15.59 3.50
N GLN A 41 -7.42 -16.75 4.15
CA GLN A 41 -7.38 -16.81 5.61
C GLN A 41 -6.05 -16.31 6.18
N ILE A 42 -4.94 -16.53 5.46
CA ILE A 42 -3.63 -15.96 5.82
C ILE A 42 -3.71 -14.42 5.82
N PHE A 43 -4.19 -13.81 4.74
CA PHE A 43 -4.34 -12.34 4.69
C PHE A 43 -5.32 -11.81 5.73
N LYS A 44 -6.42 -12.53 5.98
CA LYS A 44 -7.38 -12.15 7.04
C LYS A 44 -6.77 -12.19 8.44
N SER A 45 -5.87 -13.13 8.70
CA SER A 45 -5.19 -13.24 10.01
C SER A 45 -4.17 -12.12 10.27
N LEU A 46 -3.81 -11.32 9.27
CA LEU A 46 -2.84 -10.23 9.42
C LEU A 46 -3.28 -9.21 10.49
N VAL A 47 -4.58 -8.89 10.54
CA VAL A 47 -5.17 -7.97 11.53
C VAL A 47 -4.84 -8.40 12.97
N SER A 48 -4.83 -9.71 13.26
CA SER A 48 -4.54 -10.27 14.58
C SER A 48 -3.07 -10.72 14.77
N THR A 49 -2.18 -10.52 13.79
CA THR A 49 -0.79 -11.00 13.84
C THR A 49 0.17 -10.04 14.60
N SER A 50 -0.24 -8.80 14.85
CA SER A 50 0.55 -7.71 15.47
C SER A 50 1.60 -7.07 14.55
N PHE A 51 2.21 -5.97 15.00
CA PHE A 51 3.23 -5.18 14.29
C PHE A 51 2.78 -4.74 12.87
N GLN A 52 3.67 -4.84 11.88
CA GLN A 52 3.38 -4.42 10.51
C GLN A 52 2.34 -5.30 9.82
N ALA A 53 2.14 -6.53 10.29
CA ALA A 53 1.08 -7.38 9.77
C ALA A 53 -0.29 -6.79 10.10
N SER A 54 -0.51 -6.32 11.34
CA SER A 54 -1.76 -5.64 11.70
C SER A 54 -1.99 -4.38 10.89
N ASN A 55 -0.96 -3.54 10.71
CA ASN A 55 -1.05 -2.34 9.86
C ASN A 55 -1.44 -2.68 8.41
N LEU A 56 -0.89 -3.76 7.86
CA LEU A 56 -1.24 -4.22 6.50
C LEU A 56 -2.67 -4.76 6.44
N GLY A 57 -3.10 -5.52 7.44
CA GLY A 57 -4.48 -6.01 7.54
C GLY A 57 -5.50 -4.86 7.61
N GLU A 58 -5.25 -3.88 8.47
CA GLU A 58 -6.09 -2.67 8.58
C GLU A 58 -6.11 -1.85 7.29
N ALA A 59 -4.97 -1.74 6.60
CA ALA A 59 -4.90 -1.06 5.30
C ALA A 59 -5.71 -1.80 4.22
N ILE A 60 -5.69 -3.14 4.20
CA ILE A 60 -6.51 -3.94 3.29
C ILE A 60 -8.00 -3.69 3.57
N ASP A 61 -8.41 -3.70 4.84
CA ASP A 61 -9.81 -3.45 5.22
C ASP A 61 -10.24 -2.02 4.85
N ALA A 62 -9.39 -1.02 5.08
CA ALA A 62 -9.67 0.37 4.70
C ALA A 62 -9.84 0.53 3.18
N VAL A 63 -8.95 -0.06 2.37
CA VAL A 63 -9.08 -0.04 0.91
C VAL A 63 -10.33 -0.79 0.45
N ASN A 64 -10.66 -1.92 1.09
CA ASN A 64 -11.89 -2.64 0.79
C ASN A 64 -13.14 -1.85 1.16
N GLU A 65 -13.15 -1.02 2.20
CA GLU A 65 -14.29 -0.13 2.48
C GLU A 65 -14.44 0.98 1.43
N MET A 66 -13.33 1.50 0.90
CA MET A 66 -13.35 2.49 -0.20
C MET A 66 -13.85 1.88 -1.52
N VAL A 67 -13.49 0.62 -1.77
CA VAL A 67 -13.61 -0.04 -3.07
C VAL A 67 -14.75 -1.07 -3.14
N PHE A 68 -15.08 -1.76 -2.05
CA PHE A 68 -15.73 -3.07 -2.13
C PHE A 68 -16.72 -3.31 -0.99
N ARG A 69 -17.98 -2.96 -1.21
CA ARG A 69 -19.10 -3.64 -0.54
C ARG A 69 -20.10 -4.16 -1.57
N GLY A 70 -20.00 -5.47 -1.86
CA GLY A 70 -21.08 -6.24 -2.48
C GLY A 70 -21.03 -6.43 -4.00
N SER A 71 -19.84 -6.58 -4.58
CA SER A 71 -19.63 -6.85 -6.03
C SER A 71 -19.70 -5.63 -6.95
N LYS A 72 -19.65 -4.41 -6.41
CA LYS A 72 -19.48 -3.16 -7.18
C LYS A 72 -18.77 -2.09 -6.33
N LEU A 73 -17.90 -1.29 -6.96
CA LEU A 73 -17.31 -0.07 -6.37
C LEU A 73 -18.43 0.95 -6.10
N ASP A 74 -18.93 1.00 -4.87
CA ASP A 74 -20.06 1.89 -4.53
C ASP A 74 -20.08 2.28 -3.04
N TRP A 75 -18.93 2.67 -2.45
CA TRP A 75 -19.01 3.45 -1.21
C TRP A 75 -19.85 4.71 -1.45
N ARG A 76 -20.81 4.99 -0.55
CA ARG A 76 -21.66 6.17 -0.57
C ARG A 76 -21.56 6.93 0.74
N LEU A 77 -21.77 8.25 0.70
CA LEU A 77 -21.84 9.08 1.90
C LEU A 77 -22.97 8.62 2.85
N ALA A 78 -24.01 7.96 2.31
CA ALA A 78 -25.09 7.36 3.10
C ALA A 78 -24.59 6.27 4.08
N ASN A 79 -23.44 5.64 3.81
CA ASN A 79 -22.86 4.62 4.68
C ASN A 79 -22.24 5.20 5.95
N GLU A 80 -21.89 6.49 5.95
CA GLU A 80 -21.38 7.17 7.13
C GLU A 80 -22.51 7.72 7.99
N ILE A 81 -22.29 7.74 9.30
CA ILE A 81 -23.18 8.41 10.25
C ILE A 81 -23.06 9.92 10.02
N ALA A 82 -24.19 10.61 9.87
CA ALA A 82 -24.18 12.06 9.73
C ALA A 82 -23.62 12.71 11.00
N ALA A 83 -22.58 13.53 10.85
CA ALA A 83 -22.04 14.31 11.94
C ALA A 83 -23.04 15.39 12.39
N GLU A 84 -22.94 15.82 13.65
CA GLU A 84 -23.87 16.79 14.24
C GLU A 84 -23.81 18.16 13.50
N ASP A 85 -22.65 18.50 12.94
CA ASP A 85 -22.36 19.72 12.20
C ASP A 85 -22.61 19.63 10.68
N CYS A 86 -23.13 18.51 10.17
CA CYS A 86 -23.46 18.37 8.75
C CYS A 86 -24.48 19.41 8.28
N ARG A 87 -24.27 19.94 7.07
CA ARG A 87 -25.19 20.89 6.42
C ARG A 87 -26.54 20.23 6.17
N GLU A 88 -27.60 21.04 6.10
CA GLU A 88 -28.97 20.53 5.92
C GLU A 88 -29.14 19.71 4.63
N GLU A 89 -28.43 20.09 3.56
CA GLU A 89 -28.35 19.36 2.30
C GLU A 89 -27.67 17.99 2.44
N GLU A 90 -26.62 17.90 3.26
CA GLU A 90 -25.83 16.68 3.50
C GLU A 90 -26.55 15.69 4.42
N ARG A 91 -27.61 16.12 5.10
CA ARG A 91 -28.52 15.25 5.87
C ARG A 91 -29.56 14.57 4.98
N ASN A 92 -29.77 15.06 3.76
CA ASN A 92 -30.73 14.47 2.83
C ASN A 92 -30.22 13.10 2.34
N HIS A 93 -30.98 12.04 2.63
CA HIS A 93 -30.67 10.67 2.22
C HIS A 93 -30.40 10.53 0.72
N VAL A 94 -31.18 11.20 -0.14
CA VAL A 94 -31.03 11.12 -1.60
C VAL A 94 -29.69 11.72 -2.05
N PHE A 95 -29.29 12.83 -1.44
CA PHE A 95 -27.99 13.45 -1.70
C PHE A 95 -26.85 12.54 -1.23
N ARG A 96 -26.94 11.99 -0.02
CA ARG A 96 -25.92 11.09 0.54
C ARG A 96 -25.73 9.81 -0.27
N GLU A 97 -26.81 9.27 -0.84
CA GLU A 97 -26.75 8.13 -1.78
C GLU A 97 -26.11 8.52 -3.12
N SER A 98 -26.25 9.77 -3.55
CA SER A 98 -25.68 10.23 -4.82
C SER A 98 -24.16 10.45 -4.76
N VAL A 99 -23.63 10.75 -3.57
CA VAL A 99 -22.20 11.06 -3.37
C VAL A 99 -21.40 9.77 -3.26
N ARG A 100 -20.41 9.63 -4.14
CA ARG A 100 -19.43 8.53 -4.14
C ARG A 100 -18.10 9.00 -3.57
N CYS A 101 -17.31 8.04 -3.07
CA CYS A 101 -15.93 8.29 -2.70
C CYS A 101 -15.11 8.62 -3.96
N LYS A 102 -14.25 9.64 -3.88
CA LYS A 102 -13.24 9.89 -4.91
C LYS A 102 -11.93 9.30 -4.44
N ILE A 103 -11.36 8.40 -5.23
CA ILE A 103 -10.12 7.71 -4.90
C ILE A 103 -8.95 8.45 -5.53
N PHE A 104 -8.08 9.00 -4.67
CA PHE A 104 -6.81 9.59 -5.04
C PHE A 104 -5.72 8.56 -4.83
N LEU A 105 -4.94 8.29 -5.87
CA LEU A 105 -3.75 7.44 -5.78
C LEU A 105 -2.51 8.26 -6.00
N ASP A 106 -1.64 8.32 -4.99
CA ASP A 106 -0.33 8.92 -5.08
C ASP A 106 0.78 7.87 -5.03
N PHE A 107 1.80 8.06 -5.85
CA PHE A 107 3.01 7.22 -5.81
C PHE A 107 4.25 7.99 -6.25
N THR A 108 5.40 7.54 -5.77
CA THR A 108 6.71 8.06 -6.19
C THR A 108 7.19 7.34 -7.45
N SER A 109 8.08 7.98 -8.22
CA SER A 109 8.56 7.44 -9.51
C SER A 109 9.16 6.04 -9.44
N ASN A 110 9.77 5.66 -8.31
CA ASN A 110 10.34 4.32 -8.11
C ASN A 110 9.30 3.18 -8.19
N LEU A 111 8.00 3.44 -7.93
CA LEU A 111 6.95 2.44 -8.10
C LEU A 111 6.72 2.11 -9.58
N ILE A 112 6.78 3.12 -10.46
CA ILE A 112 6.69 2.92 -11.92
C ILE A 112 7.98 2.29 -12.46
N SER A 113 9.12 2.60 -11.86
CA SER A 113 10.41 2.02 -12.21
C SER A 113 10.45 0.49 -11.94
N SER A 114 9.71 0.03 -10.94
CA SER A 114 9.56 -1.38 -10.57
C SER A 114 8.52 -2.17 -11.42
N SER A 115 8.28 -3.43 -11.09
CA SER A 115 7.17 -4.24 -11.65
C SER A 115 5.79 -3.79 -11.14
N PHE A 116 5.73 -2.87 -10.18
CA PHE A 116 4.47 -2.37 -9.64
C PHE A 116 3.71 -1.47 -10.62
N ARG A 117 4.39 -0.99 -11.68
CA ARG A 117 3.79 -0.26 -12.80
C ARG A 117 2.52 -0.91 -13.34
N ASP A 118 2.49 -2.24 -13.48
CA ASP A 118 1.33 -2.93 -14.04
C ASP A 118 0.16 -3.00 -13.06
N ASN A 119 0.43 -3.04 -11.75
CA ASN A 119 -0.60 -2.92 -10.71
C ASN A 119 -1.18 -1.50 -10.71
N VAL A 120 -0.33 -0.47 -10.75
CA VAL A 120 -0.77 0.93 -10.86
C VAL A 120 -1.63 1.13 -12.11
N ARG A 121 -1.18 0.63 -13.27
CA ARG A 121 -1.96 0.66 -14.52
C ARG A 121 -3.35 0.04 -14.33
N TYR A 122 -3.44 -1.14 -13.71
CA TYR A 122 -4.72 -1.79 -13.46
C TYR A 122 -5.64 -0.94 -12.56
N LEU A 123 -5.11 -0.41 -11.45
CA LEU A 123 -5.88 0.43 -10.52
C LEU A 123 -6.40 1.69 -11.20
N VAL A 124 -5.57 2.36 -12.02
CA VAL A 124 -5.96 3.57 -12.75
C VAL A 124 -7.06 3.30 -13.78
N HIS A 125 -7.07 2.13 -14.42
CA HIS A 125 -8.12 1.79 -15.39
C HIS A 125 -9.48 1.45 -14.77
N HIS A 126 -9.53 1.04 -13.50
CA HIS A 126 -10.72 0.40 -12.94
C HIS A 126 -11.23 1.03 -11.65
N MET A 127 -10.38 1.72 -10.88
CA MET A 127 -10.65 1.97 -9.46
C MET A 127 -10.29 3.39 -8.99
N VAL A 128 -9.40 4.10 -9.67
CA VAL A 128 -8.88 5.40 -9.23
C VAL A 128 -9.45 6.54 -10.06
N ASP A 129 -9.84 7.65 -9.41
CA ASP A 129 -10.36 8.85 -10.07
C ASP A 129 -9.25 9.87 -10.39
N VAL A 130 -8.28 10.02 -9.49
CA VAL A 130 -7.22 11.03 -9.59
C VAL A 130 -5.87 10.41 -9.28
N VAL A 131 -4.88 10.66 -10.14
CA VAL A 131 -3.50 10.20 -9.97
C VAL A 131 -2.59 11.38 -9.67
N VAL A 132 -1.75 11.23 -8.66
CA VAL A 132 -0.70 12.19 -8.31
C VAL A 132 0.65 11.47 -8.34
N THR A 133 1.59 11.96 -9.12
CA THR A 133 2.94 11.37 -9.21
C THR A 133 3.97 12.47 -9.43
N THR A 134 5.24 12.14 -9.15
CA THR A 134 6.37 12.96 -9.59
C THR A 134 6.56 12.85 -11.11
N THR A 135 7.25 13.82 -11.70
CA THR A 135 7.55 13.86 -13.15
C THR A 135 8.18 12.57 -13.65
N GLY A 136 9.11 11.99 -12.88
CA GLY A 136 9.78 10.73 -13.23
C GLY A 136 8.81 9.56 -13.41
N GLY A 137 7.69 9.50 -12.67
CA GLY A 137 6.70 8.44 -12.82
C GLY A 137 5.97 8.50 -14.17
N VAL A 138 5.70 9.70 -14.68
CA VAL A 138 5.08 9.89 -16.00
C VAL A 138 6.08 9.54 -17.11
N GLU A 139 7.30 10.05 -16.97
CA GLU A 139 8.38 9.87 -17.92
C GLU A 139 8.77 8.41 -18.10
N GLU A 140 8.96 7.69 -16.99
CA GLU A 140 9.33 6.28 -17.02
C GLU A 140 8.22 5.39 -17.59
N ASP A 141 6.94 5.68 -17.31
CA ASP A 141 5.83 4.92 -17.91
C ASP A 141 5.82 5.05 -19.44
N LEU A 142 6.05 6.26 -19.96
CA LEU A 142 6.16 6.50 -21.39
C LEU A 142 7.35 5.77 -22.00
N ILE A 143 8.52 5.80 -21.35
CA ILE A 143 9.71 5.11 -21.89
C ILE A 143 9.51 3.59 -21.87
N LYS A 144 8.87 3.03 -20.84
CA LYS A 144 8.54 1.60 -20.77
C LYS A 144 7.59 1.14 -21.87
N CYS A 145 6.79 2.05 -22.44
CA CYS A 145 5.98 1.75 -23.63
C CYS A 145 6.83 1.73 -24.92
N LEU A 146 7.98 2.40 -24.94
CA LEU A 146 8.89 2.46 -26.10
C LEU A 146 9.93 1.33 -26.09
N ALA A 147 10.43 0.96 -24.92
CA ALA A 147 11.44 -0.08 -24.77
C ALA A 147 11.36 -0.76 -23.39
N PRO A 148 11.70 -2.06 -23.30
CA PRO A 148 11.77 -2.77 -22.03
C PRO A 148 12.91 -2.23 -21.16
N THR A 149 12.68 -2.29 -19.85
CA THR A 149 13.65 -1.92 -18.82
C THR A 149 14.10 -3.15 -18.05
N PHE A 150 15.40 -3.24 -17.75
CA PHE A 150 15.99 -4.40 -17.09
C PHE A 150 16.57 -4.05 -15.72
N LYS A 151 16.49 -5.02 -14.80
CA LYS A 151 17.13 -4.96 -13.49
C LYS A 151 18.63 -5.17 -13.65
N ASP A 152 19.44 -4.23 -13.17
CA ASP A 152 20.88 -4.42 -13.08
C ASP A 152 21.19 -5.42 -11.95
N GLN A 153 22.01 -6.43 -12.25
CA GLN A 153 22.47 -7.42 -11.28
C GLN A 153 23.78 -7.00 -10.59
N GLN A 154 24.41 -5.92 -11.05
CA GLN A 154 25.68 -5.46 -10.50
C GLN A 154 25.43 -4.55 -9.28
N GLN A 155 25.57 -5.14 -8.11
CA GLN A 155 25.57 -4.47 -6.81
C GLN A 155 26.87 -3.66 -6.62
N GLN A 156 27.10 -2.65 -7.46
CA GLN A 156 28.18 -1.68 -7.25
C GLN A 156 27.57 -0.30 -7.06
N ARG A 157 27.56 0.17 -5.80
CA ARG A 157 27.23 1.53 -5.35
C ARG A 157 25.75 1.90 -5.33
N GLY A 158 24.99 1.27 -4.43
CA GLY A 158 23.91 1.92 -3.65
C GLY A 158 22.71 2.54 -4.36
N LEU A 159 22.61 2.49 -5.68
CA LEU A 159 21.51 3.04 -6.48
C LEU A 159 21.00 1.93 -7.41
N GLU A 160 19.75 1.49 -7.21
CA GLU A 160 19.08 0.62 -8.17
C GLU A 160 19.00 1.36 -9.51
N THR A 161 19.81 0.92 -10.48
CA THR A 161 19.90 1.54 -11.80
C THR A 161 19.12 0.68 -12.78
N LEU A 162 18.18 1.30 -13.49
CA LEU A 162 17.40 0.67 -14.53
C LEU A 162 18.07 0.85 -15.90
N LEU A 163 18.21 -0.25 -16.63
CA LEU A 163 18.84 -0.26 -17.95
C LEU A 163 17.79 -0.22 -19.04
N PHE A 164 17.92 0.74 -19.96
CA PHE A 164 17.11 0.80 -21.18
C PHE A 164 17.77 0.02 -22.30
N ALA A 165 17.08 -0.98 -22.85
CA ALA A 165 17.55 -1.62 -24.07
C ALA A 165 17.19 -0.77 -25.28
N LYS A 166 18.21 -0.15 -25.90
CA LYS A 166 18.05 0.38 -27.26
C LYS A 166 17.91 -0.77 -28.24
N HIS A 167 16.91 -0.70 -29.10
CA HIS A 167 16.70 -1.66 -30.19
C HIS A 167 17.69 -1.40 -31.34
N GLU A 168 19.00 -1.40 -31.07
CA GLU A 168 20.00 -1.46 -32.12
C GLU A 168 20.21 -2.93 -32.51
N LYS A 169 20.10 -3.23 -33.82
CA LYS A 169 20.40 -4.52 -34.45
C LYS A 169 21.91 -4.86 -34.38
N SER A 170 22.55 -4.66 -33.24
CA SER A 170 23.91 -5.06 -32.99
C SER A 170 24.06 -5.44 -31.53
N ASN A 171 24.59 -6.64 -31.35
CA ASN A 171 24.90 -7.34 -30.13
C ASN A 171 25.79 -6.51 -29.17
N LYS A 172 25.25 -5.45 -28.56
CA LYS A 172 25.94 -4.60 -27.58
C LYS A 172 25.17 -4.64 -26.26
N LEU A 173 25.94 -4.86 -25.19
CA LEU A 173 25.49 -4.89 -23.81
C LEU A 173 24.66 -3.65 -23.45
N PRO A 174 23.64 -3.78 -22.58
CA PRO A 174 22.85 -2.65 -22.10
C PRO A 174 23.77 -1.60 -21.46
N GLN A 175 23.74 -0.37 -21.97
CA GLN A 175 24.57 0.71 -21.43
C GLN A 175 23.90 1.30 -20.19
N GLN A 176 24.64 1.40 -19.09
CA GLN A 176 24.29 2.28 -17.98
C GLN A 176 24.35 3.72 -18.50
N GLN A 177 23.20 4.35 -18.71
CA GLN A 177 23.15 5.76 -19.10
C GLN A 177 22.30 6.55 -18.11
N PRO A 178 22.85 7.63 -17.49
CA PRO A 178 22.07 8.61 -16.76
C PRO A 178 21.21 9.51 -17.67
N CYS A 179 21.11 9.19 -18.97
CA CYS A 179 20.65 10.10 -20.03
C CYS A 179 19.64 9.46 -21.01
N ALA A 180 18.93 8.40 -20.60
CA ALA A 180 17.85 7.83 -21.43
C ALA A 180 16.75 8.85 -21.75
N HIS A 181 16.57 9.83 -20.86
CA HIS A 181 15.55 10.87 -20.98
C HIS A 181 15.77 11.81 -22.17
N GLN A 182 17.01 12.25 -22.40
CA GLN A 182 17.32 13.09 -23.57
C GLN A 182 17.24 12.29 -24.87
N GLN A 183 17.63 11.01 -24.90
CA GLN A 183 17.65 10.27 -26.16
C GLN A 183 16.28 9.76 -26.63
N ALA A 184 15.37 9.42 -25.71
CA ALA A 184 14.01 9.00 -26.08
C ALA A 184 13.16 10.16 -26.62
N VAL A 185 13.36 11.38 -26.09
CA VAL A 185 12.64 12.59 -26.54
C VAL A 185 13.25 13.17 -27.82
N ILE A 186 14.58 13.08 -27.99
CA ILE A 186 15.29 13.70 -29.13
C ILE A 186 15.30 12.78 -30.39
N GLN A 187 15.08 11.47 -30.25
CA GLN A 187 15.18 10.51 -31.38
C GLN A 187 13.84 9.99 -31.90
N LYS A 188 12.85 10.86 -32.13
CA LYS A 188 11.77 10.57 -33.09
C LYS A 188 11.89 11.53 -34.29
N PRO A 189 11.70 11.03 -35.54
CA PRO A 189 11.68 11.86 -36.75
C PRO A 189 10.49 12.83 -36.75
#